data_AF-A0A1U7IJV7-F1
#
_entry.id   AF-A0A1U7IJV7-F1
#
_cell.length_a   1.000
_cell.length_b   1.000
_cell.length_c   1.000
_cell.angle_alpha   90.00
_cell.angle_beta   90.00
_cell.angle_gamma   90.00
#
_symmetry.space_group_name_H-M   'P 1'
#
loop_
_entity.id
_entity.type
_entity.pdbx_description
1 polymer ?
#
loop_
_entity_poly.entity_id
_entity_poly.type
_entity_poly.pdbx_seq_one_letter_code
_entity_poly.pdbx_strand_id
1 'polypeptide(L)' 'MTKESAYQFLEDATNDFSLREKMTAASNPDEFIKITETLGYSFTHQELKDVISENSENVTMRRPTGVWPWLRHVNWI' A
#
# COMPACT_ATOMS: atom_id res chain seq x y z
N MET A 1 -13.28 -0.82 -11.33
CA MET A 1 -12.24 -1.39 -10.45
C MET A 1 -12.39 -0.68 -9.13
N THR A 2 -12.43 -1.44 -8.04
CA THR A 2 -12.78 -0.94 -6.72
C THR A 2 -11.53 -0.86 -5.85
N LYS A 3 -11.38 0.28 -5.17
CA LYS A 3 -10.37 0.53 -4.14
C LYS A 3 -10.43 -0.45 -2.95
N GLU A 4 -11.46 -1.28 -2.88
CA GLU A 4 -11.64 -2.34 -1.88
C GLU A 4 -10.47 -3.32 -1.85
N SER A 5 -9.93 -3.72 -3.01
CA SER A 5 -8.77 -4.61 -3.08
C SER A 5 -7.51 -3.98 -2.46
N ALA A 6 -7.32 -2.68 -2.66
CA ALA A 6 -6.21 -1.93 -2.07
C ALA A 6 -6.39 -1.75 -0.56
N TYR A 7 -7.62 -1.54 -0.08
CA TYR A 7 -7.96 -1.52 1.34
C TYR A 7 -7.68 -2.85 2.02
N GLN A 8 -8.22 -3.95 1.47
CA GLN A 8 -8.01 -5.29 2.02
C GLN A 8 -6.54 -5.66 2.04
N PHE A 9 -5.82 -5.36 0.97
CA PHE A 9 -4.37 -5.57 0.91
C PHE A 9 -3.63 -4.78 1.99
N LEU A 10 -3.99 -3.52 2.22
CA LEU A 10 -3.34 -2.70 3.24
C LEU A 10 -3.68 -3.16 4.66
N GLU A 11 -4.90 -3.61 4.93
CA GLU A 11 -5.27 -4.25 6.19
C GLU A 11 -4.50 -5.56 6.40
N ASP A 12 -4.42 -6.40 5.38
CA ASP A 12 -3.69 -7.67 5.42
C ASP A 12 -2.19 -7.42 5.63
N ALA A 13 -1.59 -6.46 4.92
CA ALA A 13 -0.19 -6.03 5.10
C ALA A 13 0.09 -5.42 6.48
N THR A 14 -0.93 -4.94 7.18
CA THR A 14 -0.79 -4.41 8.54
C THR A 14 -0.74 -5.53 9.57
N ASN A 15 -1.54 -6.59 9.35
CA ASN A 15 -1.62 -7.74 10.24
C ASN A 15 -0.54 -8.80 9.93
N ASP A 16 -0.13 -8.93 8.67
CA ASP A 16 0.84 -9.92 8.20
C ASP A 16 2.22 -9.29 7.96
N PHE A 17 3.13 -9.59 8.89
CA PHE A 17 4.51 -9.10 8.82
C PHE A 17 5.27 -9.64 7.59
N SER A 18 4.97 -10.85 7.13
CA SER A 18 5.66 -11.46 5.99
C SER A 18 5.27 -10.77 4.68
N LEU A 19 3.99 -10.40 4.56
CA LEU A 19 3.48 -9.58 3.47
C LEU A 19 4.20 -8.22 3.47
N ARG A 20 4.25 -7.56 4.63
CA ARG A 20 4.95 -6.28 4.80
C ARG A 20 6.43 -6.34 4.39
N GLU A 21 7.17 -7.39 4.77
CA GLU A 21 8.57 -7.53 4.38
C GLU A 21 8.75 -7.69 2.86
N LYS A 22 7.90 -8.50 2.21
CA LYS A 22 7.90 -8.63 0.75
C LYS A 22 7.65 -7.30 0.05
N MET A 23 6.73 -6.50 0.59
CA MET A 23 6.40 -5.19 0.02
C MET A 23 7.46 -4.13 0.35
N THR A 24 8.18 -4.28 1.47
CA THR A 24 9.32 -3.41 1.80
C THR A 24 10.52 -3.69 0.88
N ALA A 25 10.64 -4.93 0.38
CA ALA A 25 11.61 -5.27 -0.66
C ALA A 25 11.27 -4.64 -2.02
N ALA A 26 9.99 -4.33 -2.27
CA ALA A 26 9.53 -3.64 -3.46
C ALA A 26 9.92 -2.15 -3.39
N SER A 27 11.09 -1.80 -3.91
CA SER A 27 11.57 -0.40 -3.92
C SER A 27 10.87 0.47 -4.97
N ASN A 28 10.15 -0.13 -5.91
CA ASN A 28 9.51 0.56 -7.03
C ASN A 28 8.00 0.31 -7.02
N PRO A 29 7.19 1.32 -7.39
CA PRO A 29 5.74 1.17 -7.47
C PRO A 29 5.36 0.10 -8.49
N ASP A 30 6.05 -0.01 -9.63
CA ASP A 30 5.75 -1.05 -10.64
C ASP A 30 5.90 -2.48 -10.09
N GLU A 31 6.96 -2.72 -9.32
CA GLU A 31 7.20 -4.01 -8.64
C GLU A 31 6.16 -4.27 -7.55
N PHE A 32 5.71 -3.23 -6.87
CA PHE A 32 4.62 -3.31 -5.90
C PHE A 32 3.37 -3.92 -6.52
N ILE A 33 2.98 -3.44 -7.71
CA ILE A 33 1.77 -3.89 -8.40
C ILE A 33 1.91 -5.34 -8.85
N LYS A 34 3.08 -5.73 -9.37
CA LYS A 34 3.33 -7.13 -9.73
C LYS A 34 3.22 -8.07 -8.53
N ILE A 35 3.72 -7.65 -7.38
CA ILE A 35 3.64 -8.46 -6.16
C ILE A 35 2.18 -8.55 -5.69
N THR A 36 1.44 -7.45 -5.70
CA THR A 36 0.02 -7.45 -5.30
C THR A 36 -0.80 -8.30 -6.25
N GLU A 37 -0.57 -8.23 -7.57
CA GLU A 37 -1.21 -9.09 -8.56
C GLU A 37 -0.87 -10.58 -8.33
N THR A 38 0.39 -10.89 -7.99
CA THR A 38 0.80 -12.25 -7.64
C THR A 38 0.12 -12.76 -6.37
N LEU A 39 -0.20 -11.87 -5.43
CA LEU A 39 -0.94 -12.16 -4.21
C LEU A 39 -2.46 -12.24 -4.44
N GLY A 40 -2.94 -11.99 -5.67
CA GLY A 40 -4.37 -11.99 -6.01
C GLY A 40 -5.07 -10.65 -5.80
N TYR A 41 -4.33 -9.60 -5.46
CA TYR A 41 -4.85 -8.25 -5.34
C TYR A 41 -4.59 -7.45 -6.62
N SER A 42 -5.64 -7.22 -7.41
CA SER A 42 -5.59 -6.37 -8.59
C SER A 42 -6.07 -4.97 -8.26
N PHE A 43 -5.15 -4.01 -8.16
CA PHE A 43 -5.45 -2.58 -8.03
C PHE A 43 -4.37 -1.75 -8.71
N THR A 44 -4.67 -0.49 -9.00
CA THR A 44 -3.72 0.45 -9.65
C THR A 44 -2.97 1.31 -8.63
N HIS A 45 -1.86 1.94 -9.04
CA HIS A 45 -1.16 2.92 -8.20
C HIS A 45 -2.05 4.08 -7.75
N GLN A 46 -2.96 4.52 -8.63
CA GLN A 46 -3.87 5.60 -8.30
C GLN A 46 -4.84 5.19 -7.20
N GLU A 47 -5.40 3.98 -7.26
CA GLU A 47 -6.28 3.46 -6.21
C GLU A 47 -5.53 3.30 -4.89
N LEU A 48 -4.31 2.76 -4.92
CA LEU A 48 -3.50 2.65 -3.70
C LEU A 48 -3.22 4.03 -3.10
N LYS A 49 -2.86 5.02 -3.94
CA LYS A 49 -2.62 6.40 -3.49
C LYS A 49 -3.87 7.04 -2.92
N ASP A 50 -5.04 6.78 -3.52
CA ASP A 50 -6.34 7.24 -3.04
C ASP A 50 -6.64 6.66 -1.66
N VAL A 51 -6.49 5.33 -1.48
CA VAL A 51 -6.69 4.66 -0.18
C VAL A 51 -5.71 5.15 0.88
N ILE A 52 -4.44 5.32 0.52
CA ILE A 52 -3.42 5.87 1.42
C ILE A 52 -3.80 7.30 1.82
N SER A 53 -4.24 8.13 0.87
CA SER A 53 -4.66 9.51 1.12
C SER A 53 -5.92 9.57 2.00
N GLU A 54 -6.92 8.74 1.71
CA GLU A 54 -8.20 8.67 2.44
C GLU A 54 -8.02 8.19 3.88
N ASN A 55 -7.20 7.16 4.09
CA ASN A 55 -6.85 6.71 5.44
C ASN A 55 -5.95 7.71 6.17
N SER A 56 -5.11 8.44 5.43
CA SER A 56 -4.27 9.49 6.02
C SER A 56 -5.04 10.74 6.38
N GLU A 57 -6.12 11.09 5.69
CA GLU A 57 -6.99 12.20 6.10
C GLU A 57 -7.65 11.95 7.47
N ASN A 58 -7.91 10.69 7.82
CA ASN A 58 -8.40 10.32 9.16
C ASN A 58 -7.30 10.35 10.24
N VAL A 59 -6.02 10.38 9.86
CA VAL A 59 -4.90 10.43 10.78
C VAL A 59 -4.30 11.83 10.71
N THR A 60 -4.48 12.64 11.75
CA THR A 60 -3.92 14.00 11.88
C THR A 60 -2.38 13.96 12.01
N MET A 61 -1.68 13.43 11.01
CA MET A 61 -0.23 13.40 10.90
C MET A 61 0.16 14.13 9.63
N ARG A 62 1.17 15.01 9.75
CA ARG A 62 1.72 15.88 8.68
C ARG A 62 2.15 15.16 7.39
N ARG A 63 2.08 13.83 7.29
CA ARG A 63 2.47 13.06 6.11
C ARG A 63 1.54 11.86 5.89
N PRO A 64 1.20 11.54 4.63
CA PRO A 64 0.18 10.56 4.28
C PRO A 64 0.58 9.08 4.44
N THR A 65 1.50 8.73 5.34
CA THR A 65 1.93 7.33 5.54
C THR A 65 1.77 6.87 6.99
N GLY A 66 0.97 7.58 7.79
CA GLY A 66 0.89 7.41 9.25
C GLY A 66 0.59 5.99 9.73
N VAL A 67 -0.20 5.22 8.97
CA VAL A 67 -0.57 3.82 9.29
C VAL A 67 0.43 2.81 8.73
N TRP A 68 1.10 3.15 7.63
CA TRP A 68 1.98 2.23 6.88
C TRP A 68 3.36 2.85 6.65
N PRO A 69 4.21 2.93 7.69
CA PRO A 69 5.53 3.54 7.59
C PRO A 69 6.46 2.81 6.61
N TRP A 70 6.19 1.54 6.30
CA TRP A 70 6.92 0.74 5.32
C TRP A 70 6.66 1.15 3.88
N LEU A 71 5.50 1.75 3.57
CA LEU A 71 5.24 2.34 2.25
C LEU A 71 6.21 3.48 1.93
N ARG A 72 6.89 4.05 2.94
CA ARG A 72 7.96 5.04 2.75
C ARG A 72 9.17 4.47 2.01
N HIS A 73 9.41 3.16 2.06
CA HIS A 73 10.54 2.53 1.39
C HIS A 73 10.33 2.40 -0.13
N VAL A 74 9.07 2.41 -0.56
CA VAL A 74 8.71 2.41 -1.97
C VAL A 74 8.91 3.83 -2.51
N ASN A 75 9.71 3.96 -3.56
CA ASN A 75 10.02 5.27 -4.14
C ASN A 75 8.88 5.71 -5.06
N TRP A 76 7.88 6.38 -4.48
CA TRP A 76 6.77 7.01 -5.21
C TRP A 76 7.23 8.32 -5.89
N ILE A 77 8.21 8.25 -6.80
CA ILE A 77 8.63 9.39 -7.65
C ILE A 77 7.71 9.51 -8.85
#